data_AF-A0A1X2IYV8-F1
#
_entry.id   AF-A0A1X2IYV8-F1
#
_cell.length_a   1.000
_cell.length_b   1.000
_cell.length_c   1.000
_cell.angle_alpha   90.00
_cell.angle_beta   90.00
_cell.angle_gamma   90.00
#
_symmetry.space_group_name_H-M   'P 1'
#
loop_
_entity.id
_entity.type
_entity.pdbx_description
1 polymer ?
#
loop_
_entity_poly.entity_id
_entity_poly.type
_entity_poly.pdbx_seq_one_letter_code
_entity_poly.pdbx_strand_id
1 'polypeptide(L)'
;MFRPTLLLNAASKATLYRSAPAFSRFYSAGALAQSDIESRVLDILKGFDKIDQSKISLDANFVSDLGLDSLDTVEVVMAIEEDFSVEIPDKEADDIKTPRQAVEYISHRSDAH
;
A
#
# COMPACT_ATOMS: atom_id res chain seq x y z
N MET A 1 -63.24 36.95 -39.07
CA MET A 1 -63.33 38.00 -38.04
C MET A 1 -62.92 37.38 -36.71
N PHE A 2 -62.18 38.11 -35.88
CA PHE A 2 -61.76 37.83 -34.50
C PHE A 2 -60.45 37.04 -34.24
N ARG A 3 -59.58 37.72 -33.49
CA ARG A 3 -58.28 37.33 -32.92
C ARG A 3 -58.51 36.61 -31.54
N PRO A 4 -57.50 36.53 -30.64
CA PRO A 4 -56.61 35.41 -30.31
C PRO A 4 -56.86 34.87 -28.86
N THR A 5 -55.99 33.99 -28.34
CA THR A 5 -55.52 33.81 -26.92
C THR A 5 -55.13 32.32 -26.69
N LEU A 6 -53.84 32.00 -26.54
CA LEU A 6 -53.01 31.94 -25.31
C LEU A 6 -53.23 30.70 -24.42
N LEU A 7 -52.10 30.02 -24.19
CA LEU A 7 -51.73 29.10 -23.10
C LEU A 7 -52.35 27.71 -23.07
N LEU A 8 -51.49 26.67 -23.16
CA LEU A 8 -51.13 25.90 -21.96
C LEU A 8 -49.88 25.02 -22.16
N ASN A 9 -48.80 25.44 -21.50
CA ASN A 9 -47.86 24.65 -20.71
C ASN A 9 -47.76 23.13 -21.01
N ALA A 10 -46.77 22.74 -21.82
CA ALA A 10 -46.30 21.36 -21.84
C ALA A 10 -45.26 21.18 -20.72
N ALA A 11 -45.69 20.52 -19.64
CA ALA A 11 -44.85 20.15 -18.52
C ALA A 11 -43.70 19.24 -18.99
N SER A 12 -42.46 19.73 -18.89
CA SER A 12 -41.26 18.95 -19.14
C SER A 12 -41.00 18.00 -17.97
N LYS A 13 -41.53 16.78 -18.07
CA LYS A 13 -41.11 15.64 -17.25
C LYS A 13 -39.92 14.97 -17.93
N ALA A 14 -38.71 15.27 -17.47
CA ALA A 14 -37.56 14.36 -17.57
C ALA A 14 -36.36 14.95 -16.81
N THR A 15 -36.38 14.93 -15.48
CA THR A 15 -35.15 15.00 -14.68
C THR A 15 -34.46 13.64 -14.80
N LEU A 16 -33.84 13.39 -15.96
CA LEU A 16 -33.05 12.19 -16.18
C LEU A 16 -31.63 12.44 -15.67
N TYR A 17 -31.29 11.68 -14.62
CA TYR A 17 -29.95 11.22 -14.27
C TYR A 17 -28.82 12.25 -14.42
N ARG A 18 -28.57 12.97 -13.33
CA ARG A 18 -27.28 13.65 -13.09
C ARG A 18 -26.20 12.57 -13.17
N SER A 19 -25.45 12.55 -14.27
CA SER A 19 -24.23 11.77 -14.40
C SER A 19 -23.33 12.13 -13.22
N ALA A 20 -23.14 11.17 -12.30
CA ALA A 20 -22.09 11.29 -11.30
C ALA A 20 -20.76 11.45 -12.05
N PRO A 21 -19.84 12.31 -11.59
CA PRO A 21 -18.52 12.35 -12.18
C PRO A 21 -17.92 10.96 -11.98
N ALA A 22 -17.55 10.30 -13.08
CA ALA A 22 -16.64 9.16 -13.02
C ALA A 22 -15.35 9.72 -12.41
N PHE A 23 -15.20 9.56 -11.10
CA PHE A 23 -13.95 9.85 -10.41
C PHE A 23 -12.95 8.90 -11.06
N SER A 24 -12.12 9.45 -11.96
CA SER A 24 -11.05 8.73 -12.64
C SER A 24 -10.22 8.09 -11.55
N ARG A 25 -10.45 6.80 -11.30
CA ARG A 25 -9.57 6.00 -10.48
C ARG A 25 -8.30 5.84 -11.31
N PHE A 26 -7.38 6.77 -11.13
CA PHE A 26 -5.99 6.59 -11.52
C PHE A 26 -5.44 5.48 -10.62
N TYR A 27 -5.71 4.23 -10.98
CA TYR A 27 -4.82 3.15 -10.60
C TYR A 27 -3.63 3.30 -11.54
N SER A 28 -2.60 4.03 -11.12
CA SER A 28 -1.29 3.83 -11.71
C SER A 28 -0.88 2.40 -11.37
N ALA A 29 -1.16 1.47 -12.29
CA ALA A 29 -0.63 0.12 -12.27
C ALA A 29 0.87 0.16 -12.60
N GLY A 30 1.65 0.75 -11.70
CA GLY A 30 3.07 0.97 -11.89
C GLY A 30 3.73 1.07 -10.53
N ALA A 31 4.67 0.16 -10.29
CA ALA A 31 5.67 0.12 -9.22
C ALA A 31 5.30 0.82 -7.90
N LEU A 32 5.27 0.03 -6.81
CA LEU A 32 5.14 0.58 -5.46
C LEU A 32 6.15 1.71 -5.26
N ALA A 33 5.70 2.86 -4.78
CA ALA A 33 6.60 3.95 -4.44
C ALA A 33 7.48 3.51 -3.27
N GLN A 34 8.76 3.89 -3.28
CA GLN A 34 9.70 3.52 -2.21
C GLN A 34 9.17 3.90 -0.82
N SER A 35 8.53 5.06 -0.68
CA SER A 35 7.91 5.49 0.57
C SER A 35 6.78 4.57 1.06
N ASP A 36 6.04 3.95 0.14
CA ASP A 36 4.96 3.04 0.48
C ASP A 36 5.55 1.71 0.99
N ILE A 37 6.62 1.23 0.35
CA ILE A 37 7.37 0.04 0.79
C ILE A 37 7.96 0.31 2.19
N GLU A 38 8.62 1.45 2.40
CA GLU A 38 9.16 1.84 3.69
C GLU A 38 8.10 1.85 4.78
N SER A 39 6.95 2.50 4.52
CA SER A 39 5.86 2.55 5.51
C SER A 39 5.38 1.15 5.88
N ARG A 40 5.13 0.29 4.88
CA ARG A 40 4.64 -1.08 5.10
C ARG A 40 5.64 -1.92 5.88
N VAL A 41 6.92 -1.89 5.51
CA VAL A 41 7.97 -2.63 6.25
C VAL A 41 8.05 -2.16 7.70
N LEU A 42 8.00 -0.85 7.95
CA LEU A 42 8.01 -0.32 9.32
C LEU A 42 6.74 -0.69 10.10
N ASP A 43 5.58 -0.74 9.43
CA ASP A 43 4.31 -1.12 10.05
C ASP A 43 4.26 -2.61 10.41
N ILE A 44 4.85 -3.48 9.57
CA ILE A 44 5.07 -4.89 9.89
C ILE A 44 5.87 -5.00 11.20
N LEU A 45 7.01 -4.30 11.31
CA LEU A 45 7.86 -4.36 12.51
C LEU A 45 7.15 -3.86 13.77
N LYS A 46 6.30 -2.84 13.67
CA LYS A 46 5.50 -2.35 14.82
C LYS A 46 4.49 -3.39 15.32
N GLY A 47 4.11 -4.35 14.47
CA GLY A 47 3.21 -5.45 14.79
C GLY A 47 3.86 -6.60 15.56
N PHE A 48 5.20 -6.63 15.68
CA PHE A 48 5.91 -7.65 16.46
C PHE A 48 6.04 -7.22 17.92
N ASP A 49 5.35 -7.91 18.83
CA ASP A 49 5.36 -7.62 20.28
C ASP A 49 6.75 -7.68 20.93
N LYS A 50 7.69 -8.40 20.31
CA LYS A 50 9.07 -8.53 20.80
C LYS A 50 9.92 -7.29 20.53
N ILE A 51 9.47 -6.40 19.62
CA ILE A 51 10.23 -5.22 19.20
C ILE A 51 9.81 -4.00 20.04
N ASP A 52 10.79 -3.31 20.62
CA ASP A 52 10.57 -1.98 21.20
C ASP A 52 10.35 -0.96 20.07
N GLN A 53 9.12 -0.48 19.94
CA GLN A 53 8.72 0.47 18.89
C GLN A 53 9.56 1.75 18.88
N SER A 54 10.14 2.15 20.00
CA SER A 54 11.01 3.34 20.07
C SER A 54 12.35 3.18 19.36
N LYS A 55 12.76 1.93 19.10
CA LYS A 55 14.01 1.58 18.41
C LYS A 55 13.83 1.32 16.91
N ILE A 56 12.58 1.26 16.44
CA ILE A 56 12.30 0.99 15.03
C ILE A 56 12.81 2.17 14.18
N SER A 57 13.71 1.85 13.26
CA SER A 57 14.29 2.76 12.28
C SER A 57 14.69 1.95 11.05
N LEU A 58 14.74 2.59 9.88
CA LEU A 58 15.20 1.94 8.64
C LEU A 58 16.62 1.36 8.76
N ASP A 59 17.45 1.97 9.61
CA ASP A 59 18.84 1.57 9.80
C ASP A 59 19.05 0.61 10.98
N ALA A 60 17.99 0.27 11.72
CA ALA A 60 18.10 -0.62 12.87
C ALA A 60 18.41 -2.05 12.41
N ASN A 61 19.43 -2.66 13.03
CA ASN A 61 19.71 -4.07 12.83
C ASN A 61 18.69 -4.93 13.59
N PHE A 62 18.12 -5.92 12.91
CA PHE A 62 17.10 -6.80 13.51
C PHE A 62 17.61 -7.51 14.78
N VAL A 63 18.87 -7.94 14.78
CA VAL A 63 19.44 -8.67 15.92
C VAL A 63 20.05 -7.71 16.94
N SER A 64 21.00 -6.86 16.53
CA SER A 64 21.77 -6.06 17.51
C SER A 64 20.99 -4.91 18.12
N ASP A 65 20.04 -4.32 17.38
CA ASP A 65 19.34 -3.10 17.82
C ASP A 65 17.92 -3.41 18.27
N LEU A 66 17.19 -4.24 17.51
CA LEU A 66 15.82 -4.65 17.85
C LEU A 66 15.77 -5.88 18.77
N GLY A 67 16.89 -6.58 18.96
CA GLY A 67 17.00 -7.68 19.92
C GLY A 67 16.30 -8.97 19.50
N LEU A 68 16.04 -9.14 18.20
CA LEU A 68 15.43 -10.36 17.67
C LEU A 68 16.43 -11.50 17.67
N ASP A 69 15.95 -12.71 17.98
CA ASP A 69 16.73 -13.92 17.76
C ASP A 69 16.66 -14.37 16.29
N SER A 70 17.42 -15.42 15.93
CA SER A 70 17.46 -15.90 14.55
C SER A 70 16.11 -16.44 14.05
N LEU A 71 15.28 -16.98 14.93
CA LEU A 71 13.96 -17.49 14.55
C LEU A 71 13.00 -16.33 14.32
N ASP A 72 13.06 -15.32 15.19
CA ASP A 72 12.29 -14.08 15.05
C ASP A 72 12.63 -13.33 13.76
N THR A 73 13.90 -13.32 13.35
CA THR A 73 14.27 -12.74 12.05
C THR A 73 13.65 -13.49 10.86
N VAL A 74 13.46 -14.80 10.96
CA VAL A 74 12.77 -15.59 9.92
C VAL A 74 11.29 -15.20 9.87
N GLU A 75 10.64 -15.04 11.02
CA GLU A 75 9.23 -14.60 11.09
C GLU A 75 9.04 -13.21 10.49
N VAL A 76 9.96 -12.27 10.75
CA VAL A 76 9.92 -10.92 10.15
C VAL A 76 10.04 -10.99 8.64
N VAL A 77 10.98 -11.77 8.10
CA VAL A 77 11.16 -11.91 6.65
C VAL A 77 9.93 -12.55 6.01
N MET A 78 9.37 -13.60 6.62
CA MET A 78 8.14 -14.24 6.14
C MET A 78 6.94 -13.27 6.14
N ALA A 79 6.81 -12.41 7.15
CA ALA A 79 5.75 -11.40 7.18
C ALA A 79 5.91 -10.37 6.05
N ILE A 80 7.15 -10.00 5.70
CA ILE A 80 7.44 -9.13 4.56
C ILE A 80 7.10 -9.84 3.24
N GLU A 81 7.47 -11.11 3.08
CA GLU A 81 7.11 -11.93 1.92
C GLU A 81 5.59 -11.98 1.70
N GLU A 82 4.84 -12.27 2.76
CA GLU A 82 3.38 -12.35 2.73
C GLU A 82 2.76 -10.99 2.40
N ASP A 83 3.21 -9.91 3.03
CA ASP A 83 2.66 -8.57 2.80
C ASP A 83 2.84 -8.14 1.35
N PHE A 84 4.03 -8.33 0.77
CA PHE A 84 4.32 -7.93 -0.62
C PHE A 84 4.02 -9.01 -1.66
N SER A 85 3.55 -10.19 -1.25
CA SER A 85 3.30 -11.35 -2.11
C SER A 85 4.51 -11.75 -2.95
N VAL A 86 5.70 -11.77 -2.32
CA VAL A 86 6.98 -12.16 -2.94
C VAL A 86 7.57 -13.39 -2.27
N GLU A 87 8.48 -14.07 -2.96
CA GLU A 87 9.35 -15.09 -2.36
C GLU A 87 10.78 -14.55 -2.33
N ILE A 88 11.45 -14.66 -1.17
CA ILE A 88 12.85 -14.28 -0.95
C ILE A 88 13.64 -15.57 -0.71
N PRO A 89 14.60 -15.93 -1.57
CA PRO A 89 15.41 -17.13 -1.35
C PRO A 89 16.17 -17.06 -0.01
N ASP A 90 16.29 -18.20 0.69
CA ASP A 90 16.97 -18.28 2.01
C ASP A 90 18.32 -17.56 2.06
N LYS A 91 19.12 -17.69 1.00
CA LYS A 91 20.46 -17.06 0.91
C LYS A 91 20.39 -15.54 0.90
N GLU A 92 19.37 -14.98 0.27
CA GLU A 92 19.17 -13.54 0.18
C GLU A 92 18.50 -13.03 1.46
N ALA A 93 17.55 -13.78 2.03
CA ALA A 93 16.96 -13.51 3.33
C ALA A 93 18.03 -13.45 4.44
N ASP A 94 19.01 -14.34 4.42
CA ASP A 94 20.15 -14.33 5.34
C ASP A 94 20.98 -13.04 5.24
N ASP A 95 20.99 -12.34 4.11
CA ASP A 95 21.72 -11.08 3.95
C ASP A 95 20.90 -9.84 4.34
N ILE A 96 19.59 -9.98 4.54
CA ILE A 96 18.69 -8.90 4.98
C ILE A 96 18.76 -8.77 6.50
N LYS A 97 19.54 -7.79 6.98
CA LYS A 97 19.77 -7.50 8.40
C LYS A 97 19.09 -6.24 8.90
N THR A 98 18.61 -5.37 8.01
CA THR A 98 17.94 -4.11 8.35
C THR A 98 16.66 -3.90 7.53
N PRO A 99 15.71 -3.08 8.02
CA PRO A 99 14.52 -2.73 7.25
C PRO A 99 14.85 -2.03 5.93
N ARG A 100 15.89 -1.18 5.90
CA ARG A 100 16.36 -0.54 4.66
C ARG A 100 16.74 -1.56 3.59
N GLN A 101 17.43 -2.64 3.98
CA GLN A 101 17.80 -3.71 3.04
C GLN A 101 16.57 -4.44 2.53
N ALA A 102 15.57 -4.69 3.38
CA ALA A 102 14.30 -5.28 2.95
C ALA A 102 13.57 -4.35 1.95
N VAL A 103 13.49 -3.06 2.25
CA VAL A 103 12.88 -2.06 1.34
C VAL A 103 13.61 -2.03 0.00
N GLU A 104 14.94 -1.99 0.01
CA GLU A 104 15.74 -1.99 -1.21
C GLU A 104 15.49 -3.27 -2.01
N TYR A 105 15.47 -4.43 -1.36
CA TYR A 105 15.14 -5.70 -1.98
C TYR A 105 13.79 -5.67 -2.69
N ILE A 106 12.73 -5.29 -1.96
CA ILE A 106 11.36 -5.24 -2.48
C ILE A 106 11.23 -4.22 -3.61
N SER A 107 11.92 -3.09 -3.54
CA SER A 107 11.86 -2.05 -4.58
C SER A 107 12.37 -2.51 -5.95
N HIS A 108 13.19 -3.56 -6.01
CA HIS A 108 13.69 -4.15 -7.24
C HIS A 108 12.83 -5.32 -7.75
N ARG A 109 11.80 -5.74 -7.01
CA ARG A 109 10.89 -6.84 -7.37
C ARG A 109 9.71 -6.30 -8.17
N SER A 110 9.58 -6.73 -9.43
CA SER A 110 8.49 -6.30 -10.32
C SER A 110 7.12 -6.91 -9.99
N ASP A 111 7.14 -7.99 -9.22
CA ASP A 111 6.00 -8.78 -8.75
C ASP A 111 5.53 -8.42 -7.33
N ALA A 112 6.19 -7.45 -6.67
CA ALA A 112 5.74 -6.92 -5.39
C ALA A 112 4.50 -6.03 -5.55
N HIS A 113 3.49 -6.24 -4.69
CA HIS A 113 2.20 -5.54 -4.75
C HIS A 113 1.68 -5.07 -3.39
#